data_AF-A0A9N8MIY3-F1
#
_entry.id   AF-A0A9N8MIY3-F1
#
_cell.length_a   1.000
_cell.length_b   1.000
_cell.length_c   1.000
_cell.angle_alpha   90.00
_cell.angle_beta   90.00
_cell.angle_gamma   90.00
#
_symmetry.space_group_name_H-M   'P 1'
#
loop_
_entity.id
_entity.type
_entity.pdbx_description
1 polymer ?
#
loop_
_entity_poly.entity_id
_entity_poly.type
_entity_poly.pdbx_seq_one_letter_code
_entity_poly.pdbx_strand_id
1 'polypeptide(L)'
;MSIFRLVIVLLIWSISFNAQSFAKKNVPQNLIDKYYQPNYTSNFYKLKNIKIVQKSVLKGKDHTEVLQRILNTYQIILLPNETIFINKNGLKIGSNKKLLFQKNTKIKFLGGTEGKLSDVLKIYDAKNVEIINPVIIGSRYLKTEQTGQWNGGISVLNSSNVTIINPKITESFGDGITIGSEDGGFSENVIVKGGWIDTARRNGISITSGKNVTVQNILVSNTYEHEPEAGIDIEASWNKDRLEDIFIKDVCTYNNSSMGISINLNGLATDKIQEVKFTSITIDGHEDIESRHGLLTSLNTVPRTFDTNGYIIVKNVSWKESREISYWKSQQNHSINITFSNVRIDDLQKKVQFENSIKNLKNIKLLR
;
A
#
# COMPACT_ATOMS: atom_id res chain seq x y z
N MET A 1 -33.57 -52.83 -25.21
CA MET A 1 -33.64 -51.35 -25.08
C MET A 1 -32.28 -50.85 -24.64
N SER A 2 -31.51 -50.31 -25.59
CA SER A 2 -30.19 -49.69 -25.37
C SER A 2 -30.38 -48.17 -25.32
N ILE A 3 -29.83 -47.51 -24.31
CA ILE A 3 -29.86 -46.05 -24.16
C ILE A 3 -28.50 -45.51 -24.62
N PHE A 4 -28.49 -44.84 -25.77
CA PHE A 4 -27.35 -44.06 -26.27
C PHE A 4 -27.24 -42.74 -25.48
N ARG A 5 -26.08 -42.48 -24.86
CA ARG A 5 -25.73 -41.16 -24.32
C ARG A 5 -25.05 -40.34 -25.42
N LEU A 6 -25.66 -39.22 -25.78
CA LEU A 6 -25.09 -38.20 -26.66
C LEU A 6 -24.11 -37.34 -25.85
N VAL A 7 -22.82 -37.31 -26.22
CA VAL A 7 -21.83 -36.39 -25.66
C VAL A 7 -21.67 -35.24 -26.65
N ILE A 8 -22.10 -34.04 -26.26
CA ILE A 8 -21.85 -32.81 -27.00
C ILE A 8 -20.51 -32.26 -26.52
N VAL A 9 -19.51 -32.26 -27.41
CA VAL A 9 -18.23 -31.58 -27.18
C VAL A 9 -18.35 -30.16 -27.72
N LEU A 10 -18.40 -29.18 -26.81
CA LEU A 10 -18.31 -27.75 -27.12
C LEU A 10 -16.84 -27.36 -27.23
N LEU A 11 -16.35 -27.21 -28.46
CA LEU A 11 -15.05 -26.63 -28.77
C LEU A 11 -15.15 -25.10 -28.66
N ILE A 12 -14.63 -24.54 -27.56
CA ILE A 12 -14.50 -23.10 -27.38
C ILE A 12 -13.19 -22.67 -28.05
N TRP A 13 -13.30 -21.94 -29.17
CA TRP A 13 -12.17 -21.20 -29.74
C TRP A 13 -11.90 -19.98 -28.87
N SER A 14 -10.80 -20.01 -28.11
CA SER A 14 -10.28 -18.85 -27.41
C SER A 14 -9.57 -17.93 -28.40
N ILE A 15 -10.22 -16.82 -28.76
CA ILE A 15 -9.54 -15.71 -29.42
C ILE A 15 -8.66 -15.05 -28.35
N SER A 16 -7.35 -15.25 -28.45
CA SER A 16 -6.36 -14.57 -27.61
C SER A 16 -6.30 -13.10 -28.00
N PHE A 17 -7.06 -12.26 -27.30
CA PHE A 17 -6.74 -10.83 -27.26
C PHE A 17 -5.37 -10.70 -26.61
N ASN A 18 -4.39 -10.18 -27.37
CA ASN A 18 -3.09 -9.79 -26.83
C ASN A 18 -3.32 -8.64 -25.83
N ALA A 19 -3.58 -8.99 -24.57
CA ALA A 19 -3.40 -8.05 -23.47
C ALA A 19 -1.94 -7.61 -23.51
N GLN A 20 -1.69 -6.33 -23.77
CA GLN A 20 -0.35 -5.79 -23.71
C GLN A 20 0.17 -6.04 -22.29
N SER A 21 1.18 -6.90 -22.17
CA SER A 21 1.78 -7.21 -20.88
C SER A 21 2.33 -5.93 -20.26
N PHE A 22 2.05 -5.72 -18.97
CA PHE A 22 2.61 -4.59 -18.25
C PHE A 22 4.15 -4.64 -18.29
N ALA A 23 4.77 -3.48 -18.51
CA ALA A 23 6.22 -3.34 -18.51
C ALA A 23 6.66 -2.34 -17.43
N LYS A 24 7.60 -2.77 -16.58
CA LYS A 24 8.30 -1.88 -15.65
C LYS A 24 8.98 -0.76 -16.44
N LYS A 25 8.89 0.47 -15.94
CA LYS A 25 9.61 1.64 -16.48
C LYS A 25 10.67 2.12 -15.50
N ASN A 26 11.70 2.75 -16.06
CA ASN A 26 12.63 3.54 -15.26
C ASN A 26 11.89 4.76 -14.70
N VAL A 27 12.02 4.96 -13.39
CA VAL A 27 11.41 6.12 -12.73
C VAL A 27 12.35 7.31 -12.87
N PRO A 28 11.88 8.48 -13.32
CA PRO A 28 12.73 9.66 -13.51
C PRO A 28 13.47 10.06 -12.23
N GLN A 29 14.78 10.35 -12.34
CA GLN A 29 15.61 10.63 -11.16
C GLN A 29 15.15 11.89 -10.41
N ASN A 30 14.72 12.93 -11.12
CA ASN A 30 14.15 14.14 -10.52
C ASN A 30 12.89 13.84 -9.69
N LEU A 31 12.09 12.84 -10.10
CA LEU A 31 10.92 12.40 -9.36
C LEU A 31 11.33 11.66 -8.08
N ILE A 32 12.31 10.75 -8.19
CA ILE A 32 12.88 10.07 -7.01
C ILE A 32 13.45 11.10 -6.03
N ASP A 33 14.25 12.05 -6.49
CA ASP A 33 14.90 13.08 -5.66
C ASP A 33 13.90 14.03 -5.00
N LYS A 34 12.72 14.23 -5.60
CA LYS A 34 11.63 15.02 -5.01
C LYS A 34 11.05 14.35 -3.76
N TYR A 35 10.92 13.03 -3.75
CA TYR A 35 10.19 12.29 -2.71
C TYR A 35 11.08 11.50 -1.75
N TYR A 36 12.25 11.01 -2.21
CA TYR A 36 13.20 10.25 -1.41
C TYR A 36 14.43 11.09 -1.04
N GLN A 37 14.41 11.66 0.16
CA GLN A 37 15.44 12.58 0.65
C GLN A 37 15.93 12.19 2.05
N PRO A 38 16.73 11.11 2.20
CA PRO A 38 17.18 10.66 3.50
C PRO A 38 18.14 11.67 4.15
N ASN A 39 17.85 12.09 5.38
CA ASN A 39 18.72 12.97 6.16
C ASN A 39 19.38 12.24 7.34
N TYR A 40 20.60 11.75 7.09
CA TYR A 40 21.43 11.05 8.08
C TYR A 40 22.13 11.97 9.09
N THR A 41 22.01 13.30 8.94
CA THR A 41 22.59 14.30 9.86
C THR A 41 21.55 14.90 10.83
N SER A 42 20.30 14.45 10.71
CA SER A 42 19.17 14.88 11.53
C SER A 42 19.35 14.54 13.02
N ASN A 43 18.55 15.18 13.87
CA ASN A 43 18.58 14.96 15.32
C ASN A 43 18.25 13.53 15.74
N PHE A 44 17.63 12.73 14.86
CA PHE A 44 17.40 11.30 15.10
C PHE A 44 18.69 10.53 15.40
N TYR A 45 19.82 10.93 14.82
CA TYR A 45 21.10 10.25 14.94
C TYR A 45 22.02 10.82 16.04
N LYS A 46 21.58 11.85 16.77
CA LYS A 46 22.37 12.55 17.81
C LYS A 46 21.95 12.19 19.24
N LEU A 47 21.16 11.14 19.42
CA LEU A 47 20.62 10.75 20.72
C LEU A 47 21.71 10.05 21.58
N LYS A 48 21.68 10.28 22.89
CA LYS A 48 22.72 9.78 23.83
C LYS A 48 22.61 8.28 24.15
N ASN A 49 21.41 7.70 24.07
CA ASN A 49 21.12 6.32 24.51
C ASN A 49 20.90 5.34 23.33
N ILE A 50 21.58 5.56 22.20
CA ILE A 50 21.46 4.72 21.01
C ILE A 50 22.27 3.44 21.19
N LYS A 51 21.64 2.28 21.01
CA LYS A 51 22.36 1.02 20.79
C LYS A 51 22.89 0.98 19.36
N ILE A 52 24.19 1.13 19.21
CA ILE A 52 24.88 0.90 17.94
C ILE A 52 25.08 -0.61 17.75
N VAL A 53 24.51 -1.14 16.67
CA VAL A 53 24.70 -2.54 16.28
C VAL A 53 26.01 -2.64 15.52
N GLN A 54 26.97 -3.37 16.08
CA GLN A 54 28.29 -3.56 15.47
C GLN A 54 28.21 -4.58 14.34
N LYS A 55 28.88 -4.31 13.21
CA LYS A 55 28.97 -5.24 12.06
C LYS A 55 29.45 -6.63 12.49
N SER A 56 30.39 -6.70 13.43
CA SER A 56 30.98 -7.96 13.92
C SER A 56 29.97 -8.91 14.57
N VAL A 57 28.80 -8.42 14.96
CA VAL A 57 27.70 -9.22 15.54
C VAL A 57 26.85 -9.86 14.44
N LEU A 58 26.84 -9.30 13.22
CA LEU A 58 26.11 -9.84 12.07
C LEU A 58 27.00 -10.82 11.29
N LYS A 59 27.10 -12.05 11.77
CA LYS A 59 27.91 -13.12 11.16
C LYS A 59 27.04 -14.06 10.32
N GLY A 60 27.61 -14.60 9.25
CA GLY A 60 26.97 -15.62 8.42
C GLY A 60 26.08 -15.06 7.32
N LYS A 61 25.10 -15.85 6.87
CA LYS A 61 24.18 -15.52 5.77
C LYS A 61 22.78 -15.16 6.24
N ASP A 62 22.54 -15.21 7.55
CA ASP A 62 21.25 -14.94 8.19
C ASP A 62 21.48 -14.19 9.50
N HIS A 63 20.88 -13.01 9.62
CA HIS A 63 21.03 -12.11 10.75
C HIS A 63 19.76 -12.00 11.60
N THR A 64 18.74 -12.81 11.30
CA THR A 64 17.39 -12.66 11.86
C THR A 64 17.37 -12.79 13.37
N GLU A 65 17.86 -13.91 13.91
CA GLU A 65 17.80 -14.17 15.35
C GLU A 65 18.65 -13.18 16.16
N VAL A 66 19.85 -12.87 15.68
CA VAL A 66 20.74 -11.96 16.38
C VAL A 66 20.18 -10.55 16.41
N LEU A 67 19.59 -10.09 15.31
CA LEU A 67 18.96 -8.78 15.25
C LEU A 67 17.64 -8.75 16.04
N GLN A 68 16.86 -9.82 16.03
CA GLN A 68 15.66 -9.94 16.86
C GLN A 68 15.99 -9.85 18.35
N ARG A 69 17.08 -10.48 18.82
CA ARG A 69 17.53 -10.33 20.22
C ARG A 69 17.84 -8.87 20.55
N ILE A 70 18.54 -8.15 19.68
CA ILE A 70 18.83 -6.72 19.86
C ILE A 70 17.53 -5.89 19.91
N LEU A 71 16.61 -6.15 18.98
CA LEU A 71 15.30 -5.50 18.93
C LEU A 71 14.49 -5.75 20.20
N ASN A 72 14.59 -6.94 20.79
CA ASN A 72 13.91 -7.25 22.05
C ASN A 72 14.51 -6.47 23.23
N THR A 73 15.83 -6.31 23.28
CA THR A 73 16.54 -5.71 24.42
C THR A 73 16.54 -4.18 24.42
N TYR A 74 16.78 -3.54 23.28
CA TYR A 74 17.07 -2.10 23.23
C TYR A 74 15.90 -1.29 22.65
N GLN A 75 15.74 -0.04 23.09
CA GLN A 75 14.65 0.82 22.61
C GLN A 75 15.06 1.62 21.37
N ILE A 76 16.23 2.27 21.39
CA ILE A 76 16.74 3.09 20.29
C ILE A 76 17.92 2.36 19.67
N ILE A 77 17.82 1.99 18.39
CA ILE A 77 18.74 1.07 17.73
C ILE A 77 19.22 1.69 16.42
N LEU A 78 20.53 1.81 16.26
CA LEU A 78 21.19 2.18 15.02
C LEU A 78 21.75 0.93 14.35
N LEU A 79 21.18 0.58 13.21
CA LEU A 79 21.62 -0.54 12.39
C LEU A 79 22.98 -0.24 11.73
N PRO A 80 23.83 -1.24 11.45
CA PRO A 80 25.15 -1.02 10.86
C PRO A 80 25.04 -0.59 9.39
N ASN A 81 26.07 0.09 8.89
CA ASN A 81 26.24 0.50 7.48
C ASN A 81 26.52 -0.70 6.56
N GLU A 82 25.63 -1.69 6.52
CA GLU A 82 25.83 -2.97 5.84
C GLU A 82 24.52 -3.54 5.29
N THR A 83 24.64 -4.59 4.47
CA THR A 83 23.50 -5.42 4.10
C THR A 83 23.18 -6.40 5.23
N ILE A 84 21.94 -6.39 5.69
CA ILE A 84 21.39 -7.26 6.71
C ILE A 84 20.50 -8.29 6.03
N PHE A 85 20.79 -9.58 6.21
CA PHE A 85 20.02 -10.65 5.61
C PHE A 85 18.99 -11.19 6.61
N ILE A 86 17.71 -11.19 6.22
CA ILE A 86 16.61 -11.64 7.08
C ILE A 86 15.89 -12.81 6.42
N ASN A 87 15.70 -13.90 7.15
CA ASN A 87 15.05 -15.12 6.69
C ASN A 87 13.51 -14.98 6.73
N LYS A 88 12.80 -16.08 6.42
CA LYS A 88 11.33 -16.12 6.32
C LYS A 88 10.55 -15.72 7.59
N ASN A 89 11.21 -15.62 8.74
CA ASN A 89 10.58 -15.23 10.00
C ASN A 89 10.43 -13.71 10.15
N GLY A 90 11.10 -12.91 9.30
CA GLY A 90 11.07 -11.45 9.40
C GLY A 90 11.62 -10.92 10.72
N LEU A 91 11.37 -9.64 11.00
CA LEU A 91 11.68 -9.01 12.28
C LEU A 91 10.41 -8.45 12.91
N LYS A 92 10.16 -8.82 14.16
CA LYS A 92 9.07 -8.26 14.96
C LYS A 92 9.56 -7.02 15.70
N ILE A 93 8.87 -5.90 15.51
CA ILE A 93 9.15 -4.63 16.16
C ILE A 93 8.09 -4.40 17.24
N GLY A 94 8.49 -4.54 18.51
CA GLY A 94 7.61 -4.30 19.65
C GLY A 94 7.41 -2.81 19.96
N SER A 95 6.73 -2.53 21.08
CA SER A 95 6.47 -1.17 21.55
C SER A 95 7.73 -0.41 21.97
N ASN A 96 7.65 0.92 21.91
CA ASN A 96 8.69 1.87 22.35
C ASN A 96 10.03 1.65 21.64
N LYS A 97 9.97 1.55 20.30
CA LYS A 97 11.14 1.28 19.45
C LYS A 97 11.42 2.44 18.52
N LYS A 98 12.70 2.76 18.38
CA LYS A 98 13.22 3.66 17.34
C LYS A 98 14.32 2.94 16.59
N LEU A 99 14.06 2.62 15.33
CA LEU A 99 14.98 1.93 14.45
C LEU A 99 15.55 2.89 13.41
N LEU A 100 16.87 3.07 13.42
CA LEU A 100 17.59 4.02 12.58
C LEU A 100 18.44 3.26 11.57
N PHE A 101 18.22 3.52 10.29
CA PHE A 101 19.07 3.01 9.20
C PHE A 101 20.15 4.04 8.89
N GLN A 102 21.36 3.59 8.64
CA GLN A 102 22.43 4.44 8.14
C GLN A 102 22.45 4.44 6.60
N LYS A 103 23.28 5.31 6.01
CA LYS A 103 23.38 5.52 4.56
C LYS A 103 23.53 4.23 3.75
N ASN A 104 24.31 3.28 4.26
CA ASN A 104 24.60 2.03 3.58
C ASN A 104 23.84 0.83 4.19
N THR A 105 23.00 1.07 5.20
CA THR A 105 22.15 0.01 5.77
C THR A 105 21.08 -0.39 4.77
N LYS A 106 20.95 -1.68 4.49
CA LYS A 106 19.79 -2.24 3.79
C LYS A 106 19.43 -3.59 4.37
N ILE A 107 18.14 -3.90 4.46
CA ILE A 107 17.65 -5.23 4.77
C ILE A 107 17.33 -5.92 3.44
N LYS A 108 17.90 -7.11 3.23
CA LYS A 108 17.54 -8.01 2.13
C LYS A 108 16.83 -9.22 2.69
N PHE A 109 15.58 -9.42 2.25
CA PHE A 109 14.81 -10.58 2.66
C PHE A 109 15.21 -11.80 1.83
N LEU A 110 15.33 -12.94 2.51
CA LEU A 110 15.77 -14.23 1.96
C LEU A 110 14.69 -15.30 2.01
N GLY A 111 13.57 -15.03 2.68
CA GLY A 111 12.48 -16.01 2.81
C GLY A 111 11.60 -16.07 1.56
N GLY A 112 11.26 -17.30 1.12
CA GLY A 112 10.10 -17.53 0.26
C GLY A 112 8.79 -17.37 1.05
N THR A 113 7.65 -17.35 0.35
CA THR A 113 6.33 -17.13 0.96
C THR A 113 5.58 -18.44 1.13
N GLU A 114 5.36 -18.82 2.40
CA GLU A 114 4.53 -19.98 2.78
C GLU A 114 3.29 -19.56 3.61
N GLY A 115 3.13 -18.28 3.99
CA GLY A 115 1.98 -17.85 4.80
C GLY A 115 1.95 -16.37 5.23
N LYS A 116 0.92 -16.02 6.03
CA LYS A 116 0.56 -14.65 6.47
C LYS A 116 1.57 -13.94 7.39
N LEU A 117 2.50 -14.65 8.01
CA LEU A 117 3.32 -14.13 9.12
C LEU A 117 4.75 -13.72 8.73
N SER A 118 5.03 -13.59 7.43
CA SER A 118 6.40 -13.51 6.90
C SER A 118 6.83 -12.12 6.45
N ASP A 119 6.19 -11.02 6.85
CA ASP A 119 6.62 -9.67 6.43
C ASP A 119 8.04 -9.32 6.89
N VAL A 120 8.77 -8.51 6.11
CA VAL A 120 10.18 -8.22 6.43
C VAL A 120 10.30 -7.54 7.79
N LEU A 121 9.53 -6.48 8.01
CA LEU A 121 9.36 -5.83 9.31
C LEU A 121 7.88 -5.86 9.70
N LYS A 122 7.57 -6.48 10.84
CA LYS A 122 6.21 -6.56 11.37
C LYS A 122 6.10 -5.80 12.69
N ILE A 123 5.30 -4.75 12.68
CA ILE A 123 4.88 -3.97 13.85
C ILE A 123 3.46 -4.45 14.18
N TYR A 124 3.35 -5.30 15.21
CA TYR A 124 2.08 -5.94 15.58
C TYR A 124 1.80 -5.75 17.06
N ASP A 125 0.59 -5.32 17.40
CA ASP A 125 0.14 -5.06 18.78
C ASP A 125 1.17 -4.21 19.56
N ALA A 126 1.69 -3.20 18.87
CA ALA A 126 2.77 -2.36 19.36
C ALA A 126 2.39 -0.87 19.37
N LYS A 127 2.99 -0.12 20.28
CA LYS A 127 2.78 1.32 20.45
C LYS A 127 4.09 2.10 20.42
N ASN A 128 4.06 3.32 19.90
CA ASN A 128 5.19 4.26 19.90
C ASN A 128 6.41 3.67 19.16
N VAL A 129 6.28 3.52 17.85
CA VAL A 129 7.34 2.97 16.99
C VAL A 129 7.75 3.99 15.94
N GLU A 130 9.05 4.24 15.82
CA GLU A 130 9.64 5.08 14.79
C GLU A 130 10.64 4.28 13.95
N ILE A 131 10.49 4.27 12.63
CA ILE A 131 11.44 3.66 11.69
C ILE A 131 11.93 4.74 10.73
N ILE A 132 13.24 5.02 10.75
CA ILE A 132 13.84 6.16 10.06
C ILE A 132 14.77 5.67 8.95
N ASN A 133 14.51 6.14 7.73
CA ASN A 133 15.23 5.83 6.49
C ASN A 133 15.34 4.33 6.15
N PRO A 134 14.30 3.48 6.38
CA PRO A 134 14.44 2.05 6.12
C PRO A 134 14.71 1.79 4.64
N VAL A 135 15.70 0.95 4.34
CA VAL A 135 15.96 0.45 2.98
C VAL A 135 15.72 -1.05 3.00
N ILE A 136 14.71 -1.52 2.27
CA ILE A 136 14.27 -2.92 2.24
C ILE A 136 14.23 -3.41 0.80
N ILE A 137 14.82 -4.59 0.57
CA ILE A 137 14.71 -5.35 -0.66
C ILE A 137 13.93 -6.63 -0.34
N GLY A 138 12.76 -6.77 -0.93
CA GLY A 138 11.85 -7.89 -0.72
C GLY A 138 12.26 -9.15 -1.49
N SER A 139 11.33 -10.12 -1.55
CA SER A 139 11.56 -11.45 -2.12
C SER A 139 11.06 -11.63 -3.55
N ARG A 140 10.54 -10.61 -4.24
CA ARG A 140 9.83 -10.76 -5.51
C ARG A 140 10.56 -11.64 -6.53
N TYR A 141 11.88 -11.49 -6.63
CA TYR A 141 12.71 -12.19 -7.61
C TYR A 141 13.53 -13.36 -7.02
N LEU A 142 13.17 -13.88 -5.84
CA LEU A 142 13.81 -15.10 -5.37
C LEU A 142 13.46 -16.28 -6.29
N LYS A 143 14.42 -17.17 -6.50
CA LYS A 143 14.28 -18.36 -7.37
C LYS A 143 13.64 -19.55 -6.65
N THR A 144 12.86 -19.30 -5.61
CA THR A 144 12.16 -20.31 -4.80
C THR A 144 10.68 -20.27 -5.12
N GLU A 145 9.97 -21.38 -4.95
CA GLU A 145 8.51 -21.37 -5.08
C GLU A 145 7.90 -20.43 -4.04
N GLN A 146 7.00 -19.56 -4.49
CA GLN A 146 6.33 -18.57 -3.68
C GLN A 146 4.85 -18.57 -4.05
N THR A 147 3.98 -18.71 -3.05
CA THR A 147 2.53 -18.72 -3.25
C THR A 147 1.86 -17.65 -2.39
N GLY A 148 0.62 -17.32 -2.73
CA GLY A 148 -0.19 -16.36 -1.99
C GLY A 148 0.13 -14.89 -2.28
N GLN A 149 -0.29 -14.05 -1.34
CA GLN A 149 -0.41 -12.59 -1.50
C GLN A 149 0.28 -11.80 -0.36
N TRP A 150 0.89 -12.52 0.58
CA TRP A 150 1.53 -11.99 1.79
C TRP A 150 3.02 -11.77 1.56
N ASN A 151 3.77 -11.35 2.59
CA ASN A 151 5.19 -10.97 2.54
C ASN A 151 5.41 -9.54 2.01
N GLY A 152 4.88 -8.58 2.76
CA GLY A 152 5.12 -7.18 2.53
C GLY A 152 6.46 -6.69 3.07
N GLY A 153 6.82 -5.45 2.72
CA GLY A 153 8.02 -4.79 3.23
C GLY A 153 7.88 -4.43 4.71
N ILE A 154 6.91 -3.57 5.04
CA ILE A 154 6.62 -3.18 6.43
C ILE A 154 5.13 -3.33 6.70
N SER A 155 4.77 -4.08 7.72
CA SER A 155 3.39 -4.23 8.18
C SER A 155 3.18 -3.53 9.52
N VAL A 156 2.14 -2.70 9.61
CA VAL A 156 1.65 -2.03 10.82
C VAL A 156 0.24 -2.54 11.10
N LEU A 157 0.12 -3.41 12.09
CA LEU A 157 -1.09 -4.21 12.33
C LEU A 157 -1.47 -4.10 13.81
N ASN A 158 -2.72 -3.74 14.10
CA ASN A 158 -3.21 -3.57 15.48
C ASN A 158 -2.33 -2.63 16.33
N SER A 159 -1.75 -1.60 15.70
CA SER A 159 -0.68 -0.80 16.30
C SER A 159 -1.05 0.68 16.42
N SER A 160 -0.44 1.41 17.36
CA SER A 160 -0.70 2.84 17.53
C SER A 160 0.55 3.70 17.66
N ASN A 161 0.46 4.95 17.20
CA ASN A 161 1.56 5.93 17.22
C ASN A 161 2.80 5.38 16.50
N VAL A 162 2.64 5.09 15.21
CA VAL A 162 3.71 4.53 14.38
C VAL A 162 4.12 5.55 13.33
N THR A 163 5.41 5.84 13.24
CA THR A 163 5.96 6.76 12.24
C THR A 163 7.03 6.07 11.42
N ILE A 164 6.86 6.08 10.10
CA ILE A 164 7.83 5.58 9.12
C ILE A 164 8.28 6.75 8.26
N ILE A 165 9.55 7.14 8.39
CA ILE A 165 10.12 8.28 7.68
C ILE A 165 11.05 7.82 6.57
N ASN A 166 10.78 8.32 5.36
CA ASN A 166 11.58 8.17 4.16
C ASN A 166 11.96 6.71 3.84
N PRO A 167 10.98 5.78 3.79
CA PRO A 167 11.23 4.40 3.40
C PRO A 167 11.69 4.31 1.95
N LYS A 168 12.63 3.40 1.67
CA LYS A 168 12.90 2.88 0.33
C LYS A 168 12.62 1.38 0.33
N ILE A 169 11.55 0.96 -0.32
CA ILE A 169 11.15 -0.45 -0.37
C ILE A 169 11.10 -0.88 -1.82
N THR A 170 11.82 -1.92 -2.18
CA THR A 170 11.86 -2.44 -3.55
C THR A 170 11.61 -3.94 -3.58
N GLU A 171 10.98 -4.43 -4.65
CA GLU A 171 10.89 -5.87 -4.93
C GLU A 171 10.11 -6.67 -3.86
N SER A 172 9.06 -6.07 -3.26
CA SER A 172 8.15 -6.79 -2.37
C SER A 172 7.32 -7.83 -3.13
N PHE A 173 7.17 -9.03 -2.56
CA PHE A 173 6.30 -10.07 -3.13
C PHE A 173 4.83 -9.92 -2.73
N GLY A 174 4.55 -9.35 -1.56
CA GLY A 174 3.26 -8.77 -1.22
C GLY A 174 3.28 -7.27 -1.46
N ASP A 175 2.73 -6.53 -0.49
CA ASP A 175 2.66 -5.07 -0.54
C ASP A 175 3.98 -4.41 -0.11
N GLY A 176 4.20 -3.15 -0.49
CA GLY A 176 5.32 -2.38 0.05
C GLY A 176 5.14 -2.11 1.55
N ILE A 177 4.03 -1.45 1.91
CA ILE A 177 3.62 -1.17 3.29
C ILE A 177 2.16 -1.58 3.48
N THR A 178 1.84 -2.24 4.59
CA THR A 178 0.46 -2.55 4.97
C THR A 178 0.13 -1.87 6.30
N ILE A 179 -1.01 -1.19 6.38
CA ILE A 179 -1.53 -0.54 7.59
C ILE A 179 -2.92 -1.11 7.86
N GLY A 180 -3.11 -1.85 8.94
CA GLY A 180 -4.33 -2.62 9.10
C GLY A 180 -4.45 -3.36 10.42
N SER A 181 -5.01 -4.55 10.31
CA SER A 181 -5.31 -5.46 11.41
C SER A 181 -5.27 -6.92 10.93
N GLU A 182 -5.07 -7.87 11.85
CA GLU A 182 -5.18 -9.31 11.58
C GLU A 182 -6.44 -9.95 12.20
N ASP A 183 -7.14 -9.25 13.09
CA ASP A 183 -8.21 -9.81 13.94
C ASP A 183 -9.51 -8.97 13.93
N GLY A 184 -9.58 -7.96 13.06
CA GLY A 184 -10.70 -7.03 12.94
C GLY A 184 -10.60 -5.82 13.88
N GLY A 185 -9.47 -5.65 14.58
CA GLY A 185 -9.04 -4.36 15.15
C GLY A 185 -8.65 -3.34 14.07
N PHE A 186 -7.85 -2.34 14.45
CA PHE A 186 -7.35 -1.30 13.56
C PHE A 186 -6.00 -0.76 14.05
N SER A 187 -5.25 -0.14 13.16
CA SER A 187 -4.08 0.66 13.53
C SER A 187 -4.44 2.14 13.66
N GLU A 188 -3.86 2.88 14.60
CA GLU A 188 -4.22 4.26 14.91
C GLU A 188 -3.02 5.21 14.96
N ASN A 189 -3.16 6.45 14.47
CA ASN A 189 -2.09 7.45 14.46
C ASN A 189 -0.83 6.92 13.74
N VAL A 190 -1.00 6.52 12.48
CA VAL A 190 0.09 5.98 11.65
C VAL A 190 0.51 7.03 10.63
N ILE A 191 1.79 7.37 10.58
CA ILE A 191 2.35 8.34 9.64
C ILE A 191 3.41 7.64 8.77
N VAL A 192 3.22 7.69 7.46
CA VAL A 192 4.24 7.35 6.46
C VAL A 192 4.58 8.62 5.69
N LYS A 193 5.83 9.08 5.78
CA LYS A 193 6.23 10.39 5.22
C LYS A 193 7.53 10.31 4.45
N GLY A 194 7.55 10.87 3.24
CA GLY A 194 8.72 10.76 2.37
C GLY A 194 8.79 9.36 1.77
N GLY A 195 9.78 9.11 0.91
CA GLY A 195 10.16 7.78 0.51
C GLY A 195 9.87 7.42 -0.94
N TRP A 196 10.24 6.20 -1.27
CA TRP A 196 10.01 5.59 -2.57
C TRP A 196 9.76 4.10 -2.44
N ILE A 197 8.60 3.64 -2.92
CA ILE A 197 8.26 2.22 -3.02
C ILE A 197 8.23 1.87 -4.52
N ASP A 198 9.00 0.86 -4.93
CA ASP A 198 9.08 0.45 -6.34
C ASP A 198 8.88 -1.05 -6.47
N THR A 199 8.18 -1.49 -7.51
CA THR A 199 8.09 -2.92 -7.90
C THR A 199 7.51 -3.86 -6.84
N ALA A 200 6.51 -3.39 -6.08
CA ALA A 200 5.67 -4.30 -5.32
C ALA A 200 4.83 -5.18 -6.27
N ARG A 201 4.68 -6.46 -5.94
CA ARG A 201 3.91 -7.42 -6.75
C ARG A 201 2.40 -7.19 -6.67
N ARG A 202 1.95 -6.68 -5.52
CA ARG A 202 0.57 -6.28 -5.27
C ARG A 202 0.46 -4.77 -5.20
N ASN A 203 0.28 -4.22 -4.02
CA ASN A 203 0.12 -2.79 -3.85
C ASN A 203 1.41 -2.17 -3.33
N GLY A 204 1.64 -0.90 -3.63
CA GLY A 204 2.74 -0.18 -2.99
C GLY A 204 2.45 0.07 -1.52
N ILE A 205 1.25 0.58 -1.22
CA ILE A 205 0.75 0.76 0.15
C ILE A 205 -0.69 0.28 0.23
N SER A 206 -1.01 -0.54 1.22
CA SER A 206 -2.38 -0.96 1.54
C SER A 206 -2.81 -0.42 2.89
N ILE A 207 -3.97 0.23 2.96
CA ILE A 207 -4.62 0.67 4.20
C ILE A 207 -5.93 -0.12 4.33
N THR A 208 -5.92 -1.13 5.20
CA THR A 208 -7.05 -2.08 5.31
C THR A 208 -7.92 -1.86 6.55
N SER A 209 -7.33 -1.38 7.64
CA SER A 209 -8.06 -0.99 8.84
C SER A 209 -7.25 0.03 9.67
N GLY A 210 -7.62 1.31 9.56
CA GLY A 210 -6.90 2.43 10.15
C GLY A 210 -7.80 3.55 10.68
N LYS A 211 -7.31 4.22 11.73
CA LYS A 211 -7.83 5.50 12.20
C LYS A 211 -6.71 6.55 12.27
N ASN A 212 -6.95 7.75 11.75
CA ASN A 212 -5.94 8.82 11.72
C ASN A 212 -4.63 8.35 11.07
N VAL A 213 -4.71 7.95 9.80
CA VAL A 213 -3.57 7.48 9.01
C VAL A 213 -3.17 8.55 8.02
N THR A 214 -1.91 8.98 8.03
CA THR A 214 -1.37 9.94 7.07
C THR A 214 -0.29 9.30 6.21
N VAL A 215 -0.51 9.23 4.91
CA VAL A 215 0.51 8.89 3.91
C VAL A 215 0.83 10.15 3.13
N GLN A 216 2.08 10.61 3.19
CA GLN A 216 2.42 11.90 2.59
C GLN A 216 3.79 11.98 1.94
N ASN A 217 3.92 12.82 0.92
CA ASN A 217 5.18 13.11 0.23
C ASN A 217 5.93 11.84 -0.19
N ILE A 218 5.24 10.82 -0.69
CA ILE A 218 5.86 9.55 -1.09
C ILE A 218 5.64 9.28 -2.58
N LEU A 219 6.62 8.63 -3.19
CA LEU A 219 6.54 8.11 -4.55
C LEU A 219 6.26 6.60 -4.51
N VAL A 220 5.26 6.16 -5.25
CA VAL A 220 4.97 4.73 -5.43
C VAL A 220 4.94 4.38 -6.91
N SER A 221 5.77 3.42 -7.32
CA SER A 221 5.96 3.11 -8.74
C SER A 221 5.97 1.63 -9.08
N ASN A 222 5.58 1.35 -10.33
CA ASN A 222 5.73 0.05 -10.96
C ASN A 222 5.11 -1.13 -10.18
N THR A 223 3.87 -1.01 -9.68
CA THR A 223 3.15 -2.14 -9.08
C THR A 223 2.49 -3.01 -10.15
N TYR A 224 2.68 -4.34 -10.11
CA TYR A 224 2.17 -5.28 -11.14
C TYR A 224 2.33 -6.74 -10.74
N GLU A 225 1.64 -7.63 -11.45
CA GLU A 225 1.62 -9.12 -11.43
C GLU A 225 0.55 -9.76 -10.55
N HIS A 226 0.10 -9.11 -9.47
CA HIS A 226 -0.96 -9.68 -8.61
C HIS A 226 -1.93 -8.60 -8.13
N GLU A 227 -3.22 -8.82 -8.32
CA GLU A 227 -4.27 -7.82 -8.00
C GLU A 227 -4.27 -7.37 -6.52
N PRO A 228 -4.62 -6.10 -6.24
CA PRO A 228 -5.12 -5.09 -7.18
C PRO A 228 -4.08 -4.41 -8.08
N GLU A 229 -2.79 -4.48 -7.77
CA GLU A 229 -1.72 -3.77 -8.48
C GLU A 229 -1.80 -2.23 -8.37
N ALA A 230 -2.26 -1.72 -7.21
CA ALA A 230 -2.38 -0.27 -6.96
C ALA A 230 -1.07 0.37 -6.49
N GLY A 231 -0.88 1.65 -6.78
CA GLY A 231 0.08 2.45 -6.04
C GLY A 231 -0.30 2.50 -4.55
N ILE A 232 -1.48 3.05 -4.26
CA ILE A 232 -2.08 3.01 -2.92
C ILE A 232 -3.46 2.37 -3.00
N ASP A 233 -3.73 1.42 -2.12
CA ASP A 233 -5.00 0.74 -2.02
C ASP A 233 -5.60 0.95 -0.63
N ILE A 234 -6.81 1.49 -0.58
CA ILE A 234 -7.57 1.69 0.65
C ILE A 234 -8.73 0.70 0.61
N GLU A 235 -8.51 -0.50 1.16
CA GLU A 235 -9.43 -1.64 1.03
C GLU A 235 -9.79 -2.30 2.36
N ALA A 236 -11.05 -2.18 2.79
CA ALA A 236 -11.53 -2.96 3.93
C ALA A 236 -11.70 -4.43 3.53
N SER A 237 -11.26 -5.35 4.39
CA SER A 237 -11.39 -6.80 4.16
C SER A 237 -12.72 -7.36 4.67
N TRP A 238 -13.30 -6.75 5.72
CA TRP A 238 -14.60 -7.14 6.26
C TRP A 238 -15.29 -6.00 7.03
N ASN A 239 -16.51 -6.25 7.52
CA ASN A 239 -17.37 -5.22 8.11
C ASN A 239 -16.91 -4.71 9.48
N LYS A 240 -15.94 -5.38 10.12
CA LYS A 240 -15.33 -4.94 11.38
C LYS A 240 -14.25 -3.87 11.19
N ASP A 241 -13.67 -3.78 9.99
CA ASP A 241 -12.57 -2.87 9.72
C ASP A 241 -13.00 -1.41 9.83
N ARG A 242 -12.00 -0.53 9.92
CA ARG A 242 -12.20 0.91 10.09
C ARG A 242 -11.39 1.68 9.07
N LEU A 243 -11.98 2.68 8.44
CA LEU A 243 -11.27 3.58 7.52
C LEU A 243 -11.69 5.02 7.85
N GLU A 244 -11.18 5.53 8.96
CA GLU A 244 -11.58 6.81 9.55
C GLU A 244 -10.37 7.75 9.59
N ASP A 245 -10.52 8.95 9.06
CA ASP A 245 -9.50 9.99 9.03
C ASP A 245 -8.22 9.52 8.31
N ILE A 246 -8.41 9.04 7.09
CA ILE A 246 -7.32 8.63 6.19
C ILE A 246 -6.93 9.83 5.32
N PHE A 247 -5.68 10.25 5.40
CA PHE A 247 -5.12 11.39 4.68
C PHE A 247 -4.01 10.94 3.72
N ILE A 248 -4.24 11.13 2.43
CA ILE A 248 -3.24 10.94 1.38
C ILE A 248 -2.85 12.32 0.86
N LYS A 249 -1.60 12.73 1.09
CA LYS A 249 -1.16 14.11 0.85
C LYS A 249 0.11 14.20 0.02
N ASP A 250 0.06 14.95 -1.08
CA ASP A 250 1.23 15.25 -1.92
C ASP A 250 1.95 13.96 -2.37
N VAL A 251 1.19 12.92 -2.70
CA VAL A 251 1.70 11.61 -3.16
C VAL A 251 1.84 11.61 -4.68
N CYS A 252 2.90 10.97 -5.18
CA CYS A 252 3.00 10.64 -6.60
C CYS A 252 2.92 9.12 -6.83
N THR A 253 2.11 8.71 -7.80
CA THR A 253 2.05 7.35 -8.31
C THR A 253 2.53 7.31 -9.76
N TYR A 254 3.36 6.33 -10.10
CA TYR A 254 4.02 6.27 -11.42
C TYR A 254 3.99 4.86 -12.01
N ASN A 255 3.39 4.73 -13.19
CA ASN A 255 3.36 3.49 -13.98
C ASN A 255 2.88 2.29 -13.16
N ASN A 256 1.78 2.41 -12.41
CA ASN A 256 1.18 1.27 -11.71
C ASN A 256 0.23 0.53 -12.66
N SER A 257 0.26 -0.81 -12.63
CA SER A 257 -0.40 -1.65 -13.64
C SER A 257 -1.91 -1.39 -13.74
N SER A 258 -2.56 -1.11 -12.61
CA SER A 258 -4.01 -0.90 -12.56
C SER A 258 -4.40 0.52 -12.15
N MET A 259 -3.95 1.07 -11.02
CA MET A 259 -4.27 2.47 -10.68
C MET A 259 -3.25 3.14 -9.77
N GLY A 260 -3.27 4.47 -9.80
CA GLY A 260 -2.56 5.30 -8.82
C GLY A 260 -3.12 5.06 -7.41
N ILE A 261 -4.39 5.40 -7.20
CA ILE A 261 -5.09 5.17 -5.93
C ILE A 261 -6.35 4.34 -6.17
N SER A 262 -6.55 3.30 -5.36
CA SER A 262 -7.78 2.50 -5.26
C SER A 262 -8.47 2.76 -3.92
N ILE A 263 -9.79 2.89 -3.95
CA ILE A 263 -10.64 2.91 -2.76
C ILE A 263 -11.71 1.83 -2.93
N ASN A 264 -11.63 0.77 -2.12
CA ASN A 264 -12.56 -0.35 -2.12
C ASN A 264 -13.22 -0.50 -0.76
N LEU A 265 -14.49 -0.09 -0.66
CA LEU A 265 -15.24 -0.09 0.61
C LEU A 265 -16.21 -1.26 0.73
N ASN A 266 -16.16 -2.20 -0.21
CA ASN A 266 -17.11 -3.32 -0.26
C ASN A 266 -17.05 -4.22 0.97
N GLY A 267 -15.87 -4.38 1.58
CA GLY A 267 -15.70 -5.14 2.83
C GLY A 267 -16.54 -4.58 3.98
N LEU A 268 -16.86 -3.28 3.98
CA LEU A 268 -17.62 -2.63 5.06
C LEU A 268 -19.13 -2.87 5.01
N ALA A 269 -19.64 -3.51 3.97
CA ALA A 269 -21.07 -3.73 3.80
C ALA A 269 -21.64 -4.73 4.85
N THR A 270 -22.86 -4.50 5.33
CA THR A 270 -23.51 -5.27 6.40
C THR A 270 -25.02 -5.35 6.22
N ASP A 271 -25.67 -6.34 6.84
CA ASP A 271 -27.14 -6.45 6.89
C ASP A 271 -27.75 -5.84 8.16
N LYS A 272 -26.90 -5.30 9.04
CA LYS A 272 -27.31 -4.76 10.34
C LYS A 272 -26.99 -3.28 10.42
N ILE A 273 -28.02 -2.45 10.55
CA ILE A 273 -27.87 -0.99 10.59
C ILE A 273 -26.91 -0.52 11.70
N GLN A 274 -26.89 -1.21 12.84
CA GLN A 274 -26.01 -0.92 13.97
C GLN A 274 -24.52 -1.23 13.72
N GLU A 275 -24.20 -2.00 12.67
CA GLU A 275 -22.83 -2.33 12.28
C GLU A 275 -22.28 -1.40 11.19
N VAL A 276 -23.12 -0.50 10.63
CA VAL A 276 -22.70 0.45 9.59
C VAL A 276 -21.58 1.34 10.11
N LYS A 277 -20.48 1.37 9.36
CA LYS A 277 -19.29 2.16 9.67
C LYS A 277 -19.34 3.54 9.01
N PHE A 278 -18.72 4.50 9.68
CA PHE A 278 -18.37 5.79 9.10
C PHE A 278 -16.97 5.73 8.50
N THR A 279 -16.83 6.25 7.28
CA THR A 279 -15.57 6.33 6.55
C THR A 279 -15.26 7.78 6.16
N SER A 280 -14.03 8.23 6.44
CA SER A 280 -13.52 9.55 6.03
C SER A 280 -12.15 9.42 5.38
N ILE A 281 -12.07 9.79 4.11
CA ILE A 281 -10.83 9.74 3.31
C ILE A 281 -10.63 11.11 2.65
N THR A 282 -9.42 11.67 2.76
CA THR A 282 -9.03 12.90 2.06
C THR A 282 -7.79 12.64 1.23
N ILE A 283 -7.88 12.90 -0.08
CA ILE A 283 -6.79 12.87 -1.04
C ILE A 283 -6.54 14.32 -1.48
N ASP A 284 -5.35 14.84 -1.19
CA ASP A 284 -4.95 16.22 -1.50
C ASP A 284 -3.58 16.22 -2.20
N GLY A 285 -3.49 16.79 -3.39
CA GLY A 285 -2.20 16.91 -4.09
C GLY A 285 -1.69 15.59 -4.70
N HIS A 286 -2.57 14.62 -4.95
CA HIS A 286 -2.18 13.37 -5.64
C HIS A 286 -1.84 13.64 -7.10
N GLU A 287 -0.66 13.19 -7.52
CA GLU A 287 -0.20 13.19 -8.91
C GLU A 287 -0.06 11.74 -9.40
N ASP A 288 -0.87 11.32 -10.36
CA ASP A 288 -0.70 10.05 -11.05
C ASP A 288 -0.09 10.26 -12.43
N ILE A 289 0.84 9.39 -12.80
CA ILE A 289 1.53 9.38 -14.09
C ILE A 289 1.50 7.95 -14.62
N GLU A 290 0.88 7.74 -15.79
CA GLU A 290 0.92 6.48 -16.56
C GLU A 290 0.28 5.23 -15.92
N SER A 291 -0.42 5.35 -14.79
CA SER A 291 -1.24 4.22 -14.30
C SER A 291 -2.41 3.97 -15.26
N ARG A 292 -3.05 2.80 -15.21
CA ARG A 292 -4.23 2.56 -16.07
C ARG A 292 -5.36 3.54 -15.73
N HIS A 293 -5.62 3.73 -14.43
CA HIS A 293 -6.47 4.81 -13.92
C HIS A 293 -5.71 5.66 -12.89
N GLY A 294 -5.99 6.97 -12.83
CA GLY A 294 -5.46 7.82 -11.77
C GLY A 294 -6.10 7.51 -10.42
N LEU A 295 -7.43 7.39 -10.42
CA LEU A 295 -8.24 7.01 -9.25
C LEU A 295 -9.25 5.91 -9.62
N LEU A 296 -9.43 4.97 -8.70
CA LEU A 296 -10.47 3.94 -8.77
C LEU A 296 -11.31 3.95 -7.49
N THR A 297 -12.64 3.93 -7.61
CA THR A 297 -13.55 3.71 -6.46
C THR A 297 -14.50 2.54 -6.73
N SER A 298 -14.38 1.47 -5.93
CA SER A 298 -15.32 0.34 -5.94
C SER A 298 -16.17 0.38 -4.68
N LEU A 299 -17.41 0.84 -4.84
CA LEU A 299 -18.35 1.11 -3.76
C LEU A 299 -19.67 0.34 -3.96
N ASN A 300 -20.16 -0.27 -2.89
CA ASN A 300 -21.46 -0.94 -2.79
C ASN A 300 -21.75 -1.97 -3.91
N THR A 301 -20.78 -2.83 -4.22
CA THR A 301 -20.94 -3.87 -5.26
C THR A 301 -21.34 -5.23 -4.70
N VAL A 302 -21.50 -5.35 -3.38
CA VAL A 302 -21.82 -6.60 -2.68
C VAL A 302 -23.30 -6.58 -2.26
N PRO A 303 -24.04 -7.69 -2.38
CA PRO A 303 -25.48 -7.73 -2.07
C PRO A 303 -25.73 -7.79 -0.56
N ARG A 304 -25.49 -6.68 0.14
CA ARG A 304 -25.83 -6.47 1.55
C ARG A 304 -26.81 -5.31 1.67
N THR A 305 -27.53 -5.27 2.79
CA THR A 305 -28.59 -4.28 3.02
C THR A 305 -28.06 -2.85 3.15
N PHE A 306 -26.89 -2.67 3.78
CA PHE A 306 -26.28 -1.38 4.05
C PHE A 306 -24.81 -1.35 3.64
N ASP A 307 -24.40 -0.28 2.97
CA ASP A 307 -23.00 0.08 2.76
C ASP A 307 -22.52 1.09 3.82
N THR A 308 -21.23 1.42 3.79
CA THR A 308 -20.65 2.42 4.70
C THR A 308 -21.12 3.83 4.36
N ASN A 309 -21.24 4.68 5.38
CA ASN A 309 -21.55 6.11 5.22
C ASN A 309 -20.30 6.98 5.46
N GLY A 310 -20.39 8.27 5.14
CA GLY A 310 -19.31 9.23 5.34
C GLY A 310 -18.92 9.96 4.06
N TYR A 311 -17.62 10.22 3.89
CA TYR A 311 -17.14 11.06 2.80
C TYR A 311 -15.76 10.68 2.26
N ILE A 312 -15.56 11.00 0.97
CA ILE A 312 -14.27 11.02 0.29
C ILE A 312 -14.08 12.42 -0.30
N ILE A 313 -13.00 13.09 0.05
CA ILE A 313 -12.62 14.38 -0.52
C ILE A 313 -11.40 14.17 -1.42
N VAL A 314 -11.50 14.57 -2.68
CA VAL A 314 -10.42 14.50 -3.67
C VAL A 314 -10.17 15.90 -4.19
N LYS A 315 -8.98 16.47 -3.91
CA LYS A 315 -8.67 17.84 -4.27
C LYS A 315 -7.24 18.02 -4.74
N ASN A 316 -7.05 19.04 -5.59
CA ASN A 316 -5.73 19.43 -6.12
C ASN A 316 -4.99 18.28 -6.82
N VAL A 317 -5.73 17.39 -7.50
CA VAL A 317 -5.14 16.20 -8.12
C VAL A 317 -4.76 16.46 -9.57
N SER A 318 -3.74 15.74 -10.03
CA SER A 318 -3.30 15.74 -11.43
C SER A 318 -3.14 14.31 -11.92
N TRP A 319 -3.89 13.90 -12.92
CA TRP A 319 -3.77 12.60 -13.56
C TRP A 319 -3.25 12.78 -14.98
N LYS A 320 -2.08 12.20 -15.25
CA LYS A 320 -1.32 12.39 -16.48
C LYS A 320 -1.10 11.06 -17.16
N GLU A 321 -1.28 11.04 -18.47
CA GLU A 321 -0.97 9.90 -19.33
C GLU A 321 -1.64 8.59 -18.86
N SER A 322 -2.82 8.68 -18.22
CA SER A 322 -3.57 7.49 -17.80
C SER A 322 -3.80 6.59 -19.01
N ARG A 323 -3.49 5.29 -18.92
CA ARG A 323 -3.58 4.38 -20.08
C ARG A 323 -5.03 4.15 -20.52
N GLU A 324 -5.99 4.28 -19.61
CA GLU A 324 -7.42 4.26 -19.89
C GLU A 324 -8.11 5.50 -19.29
N ILE A 325 -9.36 5.37 -18.83
CA ILE A 325 -10.12 6.45 -18.20
C ILE A 325 -9.42 6.89 -16.91
N SER A 326 -9.32 8.20 -16.65
CA SER A 326 -8.54 8.67 -15.49
C SER A 326 -9.22 8.39 -14.14
N TYR A 327 -10.55 8.35 -14.11
CA TYR A 327 -11.33 7.97 -12.93
C TYR A 327 -12.26 6.81 -13.29
N TRP A 328 -12.02 5.65 -12.67
CA TRP A 328 -12.93 4.51 -12.74
C TRP A 328 -13.80 4.44 -11.49
N LYS A 329 -15.08 4.10 -11.67
CA LYS A 329 -16.00 3.88 -10.56
C LYS A 329 -16.94 2.70 -10.82
N SER A 330 -17.37 2.04 -9.74
CA SER A 330 -18.52 1.12 -9.80
C SER A 330 -19.80 1.86 -10.20
N GLN A 331 -20.79 1.11 -10.71
CA GLN A 331 -22.04 1.69 -11.23
C GLN A 331 -23.15 1.75 -10.18
N GLN A 332 -23.00 1.03 -9.08
CA GLN A 332 -23.98 0.94 -8.01
C GLN A 332 -24.11 2.27 -7.26
N ASN A 333 -25.32 2.58 -6.82
CA ASN A 333 -25.55 3.68 -5.89
C ASN A 333 -24.85 3.36 -4.56
N HIS A 334 -24.27 4.37 -3.93
CA HIS A 334 -23.54 4.23 -2.66
C HIS A 334 -23.89 5.36 -1.71
N SER A 335 -23.69 5.18 -0.41
CA SER A 335 -24.02 6.14 0.65
C SER A 335 -22.90 7.16 0.94
N ILE A 336 -21.67 6.91 0.47
CA ILE A 336 -20.53 7.81 0.63
C ILE A 336 -20.70 9.08 -0.20
N ASN A 337 -20.44 10.25 0.41
CA ASN A 337 -20.40 11.53 -0.30
C ASN A 337 -18.99 11.79 -0.86
N ILE A 338 -18.84 11.86 -2.18
CA ILE A 338 -17.57 12.15 -2.84
C ILE A 338 -17.55 13.60 -3.33
N THR A 339 -16.53 14.35 -2.95
CA THR A 339 -16.33 15.74 -3.41
C THR A 339 -15.02 15.87 -4.15
N PHE A 340 -15.09 16.30 -5.41
CA PHE A 340 -13.95 16.64 -6.26
C PHE A 340 -13.76 18.15 -6.33
N SER A 341 -12.51 18.63 -6.33
CA SER A 341 -12.18 20.03 -6.61
C SER A 341 -10.77 20.18 -7.21
N ASN A 342 -10.58 21.12 -8.15
CA ASN A 342 -9.28 21.33 -8.83
C ASN A 342 -8.67 20.02 -9.38
N VAL A 343 -9.47 19.26 -10.12
CA VAL A 343 -9.04 18.02 -10.80
C VAL A 343 -8.42 18.38 -12.16
N ARG A 344 -7.16 18.00 -12.37
CA ARG A 344 -6.45 18.21 -13.63
C ARG A 344 -6.25 16.87 -14.33
N ILE A 345 -6.75 16.76 -15.54
CA ILE A 345 -6.53 15.64 -16.44
C ILE A 345 -5.91 16.23 -17.70
N ASP A 346 -4.76 15.72 -18.12
CA ASP A 346 -3.98 16.24 -19.24
C ASP A 346 -4.66 16.00 -20.60
N ASP A 347 -5.31 14.85 -20.75
CA ASP A 347 -6.10 14.47 -21.91
C ASP A 347 -7.51 15.10 -21.85
N LEU A 348 -7.82 15.94 -22.84
CA LEU A 348 -9.10 16.66 -22.91
C LEU A 348 -10.30 15.72 -23.04
N GLN A 349 -10.19 14.60 -23.77
CA GLN A 349 -11.28 13.65 -23.93
C GLN A 349 -11.57 12.93 -22.61
N LYS A 350 -10.52 12.49 -21.91
CA LYS A 350 -10.65 11.86 -20.59
C LYS A 350 -11.18 12.82 -19.54
N LYS A 351 -10.80 14.11 -19.62
CA LYS A 351 -11.39 15.16 -18.76
C LYS A 351 -12.90 15.28 -18.96
N VAL A 352 -13.36 15.38 -20.21
CA VAL A 352 -14.79 15.45 -20.53
C VAL A 352 -15.51 14.18 -20.08
N GLN A 353 -14.89 13.00 -20.27
CA GLN A 353 -15.43 11.73 -19.80
C GLN A 353 -15.58 11.69 -18.28
N PHE A 354 -14.57 12.15 -17.53
CA PHE A 354 -14.64 12.29 -16.07
C PHE A 354 -15.82 13.17 -15.67
N GLU A 355 -15.89 14.40 -16.17
CA GLU A 355 -16.94 15.37 -15.83
C GLU A 355 -18.35 14.83 -16.13
N ASN A 356 -18.52 14.16 -17.28
CA ASN A 356 -19.79 13.55 -17.65
C ASN A 356 -20.14 12.34 -16.78
N SER A 357 -19.16 11.50 -16.41
CA SER A 357 -19.40 10.26 -15.67
C SER A 357 -19.86 10.49 -14.21
N ILE A 358 -19.58 11.66 -13.65
CA ILE A 358 -20.01 12.05 -12.31
C ILE A 358 -21.21 13.00 -12.30
N LYS A 359 -21.63 13.47 -13.47
CA LYS A 359 -22.74 14.42 -13.61
C LYS A 359 -24.05 13.78 -13.13
N ASN A 360 -24.83 14.55 -12.38
CA ASN A 360 -26.14 14.14 -11.84
C ASN A 360 -26.12 12.94 -10.88
N LEU A 361 -24.95 12.49 -10.41
CA LEU A 361 -24.88 11.48 -9.36
C LEU A 361 -25.17 12.11 -8.00
N LYS A 362 -26.15 11.55 -7.28
CA LYS A 362 -26.68 12.11 -6.02
C LYS A 362 -25.58 12.42 -4.99
N ASN A 363 -24.62 11.51 -4.84
CA ASN A 363 -23.61 11.56 -3.79
C ASN A 363 -22.20 11.88 -4.33
N ILE A 364 -22.08 12.36 -5.56
CA ILE A 364 -20.80 12.83 -6.11
C ILE A 364 -20.96 14.28 -6.57
N LYS A 365 -20.04 15.14 -6.13
CA LYS A 365 -20.03 16.56 -6.47
C LYS A 365 -18.67 16.97 -7.04
N LEU A 366 -18.70 17.80 -8.08
CA LEU A 366 -17.53 18.52 -8.58
C LEU A 366 -17.69 20.00 -8.26
N LEU A 367 -16.83 20.51 -7.38
CA LEU A 367 -16.74 21.94 -7.08
C LEU A 367 -15.87 22.60 -8.15
N ARG A 368 -16.41 23.66 -8.77
CA ARG A 368 -15.75 24.43 -9.82
C ARG A 368 -14.93 25.57 -9.23
#